data_AF-A0AAD1XPP9-F1
#
_entry.id   AF-A0AAD1XPP9-F1
#
_cell.length_a   1.000
_cell.length_b   1.000
_cell.length_c   1.000
_cell.angle_alpha   90.00
_cell.angle_beta   90.00
_cell.angle_gamma   90.00
#
_symmetry.space_group_name_H-M   'P 1'
#
loop_
_entity.id
_entity.type
_entity.pdbx_description
1 polymer ?
#
loop_
_entity_poly.entity_id
_entity_poly.type
_entity_poly.pdbx_seq_one_letter_code
_entity_poly.pdbx_strand_id
1 'polypeptide(L)'
;MQDKNLRIPQHIQIDSISPATRLLEMRKDMYEEQEVFEKKKEAFKASEDSFKRRENELKDKDLKIQESLIKFSKYLEENETKKDKANERRLIEENEIKVKSKEIKSLDEKYNKLKDKYNRVERKVEAMREYEDFLQKVKDENPDEYNELQDIVNRYNTLYESNQKLQASLNKLNKKKETINAKMASYIKEKKTQQMTITNEIGGLQKYLETMESQKSKIQSSSEEMKQKRVQGTNEIGKIIFSIDNLYEKAKTRVDKKSEKMDGKEKTFDDLEKRGIHALEQLEKIKTNTLFRAELCERLAKRKEKPAR
;
A
#
# COMPACT_ATOMS: atom_id res chain seq x y z
N MET A 1 90.24 82.15 -32.50
CA MET A 1 90.35 83.34 -33.36
C MET A 1 89.78 84.53 -32.62
N GLN A 2 90.64 85.43 -32.16
CA GLN A 2 90.39 86.86 -31.96
C GLN A 2 91.77 87.54 -31.87
N ASP A 3 92.03 88.36 -32.90
CA ASP A 3 92.75 89.63 -32.88
C ASP A 3 94.15 89.80 -32.24
N LYS A 4 95.07 90.15 -33.15
CA LYS A 4 95.84 91.42 -33.22
C LYS A 4 97.35 91.40 -32.94
N ASN A 5 98.01 91.99 -33.93
CA ASN A 5 99.18 92.85 -33.89
C ASN A 5 100.58 92.24 -33.84
N LEU A 6 101.17 92.22 -35.05
CA LEU A 6 102.39 92.95 -35.41
C LEU A 6 103.44 93.14 -34.32
N ARG A 7 104.61 92.52 -34.54
CA ARG A 7 105.86 93.28 -34.63
C ARG A 7 106.91 92.50 -35.43
N ILE A 8 107.32 93.13 -36.53
CA ILE A 8 108.61 92.91 -37.19
C ILE A 8 109.72 93.38 -36.23
N PRO A 9 110.85 92.66 -36.13
CA PRO A 9 112.15 93.29 -35.93
C PRO A 9 113.01 93.04 -37.17
N GLN A 10 113.08 94.04 -38.06
CA GLN A 10 114.31 94.76 -38.35
C GLN A 10 115.50 93.83 -38.58
N HIS A 11 115.67 93.42 -39.85
CA HIS A 11 116.95 92.99 -40.38
C HIS A 11 117.89 94.21 -40.35
N ILE A 12 118.53 94.42 -39.21
CA ILE A 12 119.60 95.39 -39.01
C ILE A 12 120.82 94.79 -39.67
N GLN A 13 121.27 95.45 -40.73
CA GLN A 13 122.58 95.36 -41.39
C GLN A 13 123.67 94.70 -40.52
N ILE A 14 124.06 93.46 -40.86
CA ILE A 14 125.14 92.71 -40.21
C ILE A 14 126.31 92.53 -41.19
N ASP A 15 126.82 93.62 -41.76
CA ASP A 15 127.98 93.63 -42.67
C ASP A 15 129.28 94.14 -41.99
N SER A 16 129.42 94.01 -40.66
CA SER A 16 130.63 94.45 -39.95
C SER A 16 131.03 93.60 -38.74
N ILE A 17 130.75 92.29 -38.80
CA ILE A 17 130.98 91.41 -37.67
C ILE A 17 132.00 90.31 -38.03
N SER A 18 133.09 90.23 -37.25
CA SER A 18 134.17 89.23 -37.38
C SER A 18 133.61 87.79 -37.35
N PRO A 19 134.16 86.83 -38.13
CA PRO A 19 133.74 85.42 -38.15
C PRO A 19 133.60 84.77 -36.76
N ALA A 20 134.37 85.25 -35.77
CA ALA A 20 134.29 84.83 -34.39
C ALA A 20 132.93 85.16 -33.73
N THR A 21 132.31 86.29 -34.05
CA THR A 21 131.04 86.73 -33.46
C THR A 21 129.83 86.06 -34.11
N ARG A 22 129.88 85.76 -35.42
CA ARG A 22 128.86 84.94 -36.09
C ARG A 22 128.83 83.52 -35.51
N LEU A 23 130.00 82.97 -35.18
CA LEU A 23 130.10 81.68 -34.50
C LEU A 23 129.47 81.75 -33.10
N LEU A 24 129.63 82.86 -32.38
CA LEU A 24 129.01 83.07 -31.06
C LEU A 24 127.49 83.24 -31.16
N GLU A 25 126.99 83.94 -32.18
CA GLU A 25 125.56 84.12 -32.42
C GLU A 25 124.88 82.81 -32.86
N MET A 26 125.48 82.06 -33.79
CA MET A 26 125.01 80.70 -34.13
C MET A 26 125.06 79.75 -32.92
N ARG A 27 126.03 79.91 -32.02
CA ARG A 27 126.09 79.13 -30.78
C ARG A 27 124.99 79.55 -29.80
N LYS A 28 124.67 80.84 -29.72
CA LYS A 28 123.55 81.37 -28.93
C LYS A 28 122.21 80.84 -29.46
N ASP A 29 121.99 80.92 -30.77
CA ASP A 29 120.77 80.39 -31.41
C ASP A 29 120.65 78.87 -31.23
N MET A 30 121.76 78.13 -31.37
CA MET A 30 121.80 76.69 -31.08
C MET A 30 121.44 76.40 -29.61
N TYR A 31 121.94 77.19 -28.65
CA TYR A 31 121.59 77.04 -27.24
C TYR A 31 120.13 77.41 -26.96
N GLU A 32 119.60 78.47 -27.58
CA GLU A 32 118.19 78.87 -27.46
C GLU A 32 117.26 77.81 -28.06
N GLU A 33 117.57 77.27 -29.24
CA GLU A 33 116.83 76.16 -29.84
C GLU A 33 116.94 74.88 -29.00
N GLN A 34 118.11 74.60 -28.44
CA GLN A 34 118.32 73.46 -27.55
C GLN A 34 117.55 73.62 -26.23
N GLU A 35 117.46 74.83 -25.68
CA GLU A 35 116.64 75.14 -24.51
C GLU A 35 115.13 75.01 -24.83
N VAL A 36 114.68 75.49 -26.00
CA VAL A 36 113.29 75.32 -26.47
C VAL A 36 112.98 73.85 -26.73
N PHE A 37 113.92 73.09 -27.28
CA PHE A 37 113.78 71.65 -27.50
C PHE A 37 113.67 70.89 -26.18
N GLU A 38 114.55 71.18 -25.20
CA GLU A 38 114.46 70.58 -23.87
C GLU A 38 113.15 70.97 -23.16
N LYS A 39 112.71 72.24 -23.25
CA LYS A 39 111.39 72.66 -22.73
C LYS A 39 110.22 71.92 -23.38
N LYS A 40 110.25 71.73 -24.71
CA LYS A 40 109.22 70.95 -25.43
C LYS A 40 109.25 69.47 -25.06
N LYS A 41 110.44 68.89 -24.88
CA LYS A 41 110.65 67.51 -24.44
C LYS A 41 110.15 67.30 -23.01
N GLU A 42 110.41 68.25 -22.11
CA GLU A 42 109.85 68.27 -20.76
C GLU A 42 108.32 68.40 -20.76
N ALA A 43 107.75 69.30 -21.58
CA ALA A 43 106.30 69.46 -21.71
C ALA A 43 105.63 68.20 -22.29
N PHE A 44 106.26 67.54 -23.26
CA PHE A 44 105.79 66.28 -23.83
C PHE A 44 105.85 65.15 -22.80
N LYS A 45 106.95 65.05 -22.04
CA LYS A 45 107.09 64.08 -20.95
C LYS A 45 106.05 64.30 -19.85
N ALA A 46 105.79 65.55 -19.46
CA ALA A 46 104.74 65.89 -18.50
C ALA A 46 103.34 65.53 -19.03
N SER A 47 103.09 65.75 -20.33
CA SER A 47 101.83 65.35 -20.98
C SER A 47 101.69 63.83 -21.04
N GLU A 48 102.75 63.11 -21.41
CA GLU A 48 102.80 61.64 -21.43
C GLU A 48 102.52 61.05 -20.03
N ASP A 49 103.13 61.62 -18.99
CA ASP A 49 102.86 61.22 -17.60
C ASP A 49 101.41 61.49 -17.19
N SER A 50 100.82 62.61 -17.64
CA SER A 50 99.40 62.91 -17.40
C SER A 50 98.46 61.93 -18.11
N PHE A 51 98.80 61.52 -19.34
CA PHE A 51 98.04 60.53 -20.10
C PHE A 51 98.16 59.14 -19.48
N LYS A 52 99.36 58.72 -19.05
CA LYS A 52 99.56 57.46 -18.32
C LYS A 52 98.78 57.42 -17.01
N ARG A 53 98.77 58.53 -16.25
CA ARG A 53 97.92 58.65 -15.05
C ARG A 53 96.45 58.50 -15.39
N ARG A 54 95.98 59.20 -16.43
CA ARG A 54 94.57 59.12 -16.84
C ARG A 54 94.17 57.74 -17.37
N GLU A 55 95.06 57.08 -18.12
CA GLU A 55 94.87 55.72 -18.60
C GLU A 55 94.75 54.73 -17.42
N ASN A 56 95.64 54.85 -16.43
CA ASN A 56 95.56 54.04 -15.22
C ASN A 56 94.28 54.30 -14.43
N GLU A 57 93.87 55.56 -14.27
CA GLU A 57 92.58 55.90 -13.63
C GLU A 57 91.37 55.29 -14.36
N LEU A 58 91.40 55.27 -15.70
CA LEU A 58 90.33 54.68 -16.50
C LEU A 58 90.32 53.16 -16.37
N LYS A 59 91.50 52.52 -16.37
CA LYS A 59 91.63 51.07 -16.09
C LYS A 59 91.10 50.72 -14.70
N ASP A 60 91.45 51.50 -13.68
CA ASP A 60 90.95 51.29 -12.31
C ASP A 60 89.42 51.46 -12.21
N LYS A 61 88.85 52.42 -12.95
CA LYS A 61 87.39 52.60 -13.01
C LYS A 61 86.71 51.44 -13.74
N ASP A 62 87.28 50.98 -14.84
CA ASP A 62 86.75 49.83 -15.59
C ASP A 62 86.78 48.57 -14.72
N LEU A 63 87.89 48.29 -14.05
CA LEU A 63 88.01 47.18 -13.10
C LEU A 63 86.95 47.26 -11.98
N LYS A 64 86.74 48.45 -11.40
CA LYS A 64 85.69 48.67 -10.39
C LYS A 64 84.28 48.41 -10.94
N ILE A 65 84.01 48.82 -12.17
CA ILE A 65 82.72 48.57 -12.82
C ILE A 65 82.53 47.07 -13.06
N GLN A 66 83.55 46.38 -13.60
CA GLN A 66 83.51 44.93 -13.80
C GLN A 66 83.29 44.18 -12.48
N GLU A 67 84.01 44.53 -11.42
CA GLU A 67 83.79 43.95 -10.09
C GLU A 67 82.37 44.20 -9.58
N SER A 68 81.83 45.42 -9.77
CA SER A 68 80.47 45.76 -9.36
C SER A 68 79.42 44.97 -10.15
N LEU A 69 79.66 44.74 -11.44
CA LEU A 69 78.79 43.97 -12.31
C LEU A 69 78.76 42.50 -11.88
N ILE A 70 79.92 41.91 -11.59
CA ILE A 70 80.02 40.53 -11.08
C ILE A 70 79.27 40.41 -9.74
N LYS A 71 79.44 41.37 -8.83
CA LYS A 71 78.72 41.40 -7.54
C LYS A 71 77.21 41.50 -7.75
N PHE A 72 76.76 42.33 -8.69
CA PHE A 72 75.34 42.50 -9.00
C PHE A 72 74.74 41.25 -9.65
N SER A 73 75.43 40.64 -10.62
CA SER A 73 75.02 39.36 -11.22
C SER A 73 74.90 38.26 -10.17
N LYS A 74 75.89 38.13 -9.27
CA LYS A 74 75.82 37.17 -8.17
C LYS A 74 74.66 37.45 -7.22
N TYR A 75 74.42 38.72 -6.89
CA TYR A 75 73.29 39.12 -6.06
C TYR A 75 71.94 38.78 -6.72
N LEU A 76 71.80 39.00 -8.03
CA LEU A 76 70.60 38.65 -8.78
C LEU A 76 70.35 37.14 -8.76
N GLU A 77 71.38 36.33 -9.03
CA GLU A 77 71.30 34.86 -8.99
C GLU A 77 70.93 34.36 -7.57
N GLU A 78 71.56 34.91 -6.53
CA GLU A 78 71.21 34.59 -5.14
C GLU A 78 69.78 35.01 -4.77
N ASN A 79 69.27 36.12 -5.33
CA ASN A 79 67.91 36.57 -5.08
C ASN A 79 66.90 35.69 -5.82
N GLU A 80 67.17 35.36 -7.08
CA GLU A 80 66.33 34.47 -7.89
C GLU A 80 66.23 33.09 -7.25
N THR A 81 67.36 32.50 -6.83
CA THR A 81 67.35 31.22 -6.10
C THR A 81 66.61 31.28 -4.76
N LYS A 82 66.67 32.42 -4.03
CA LYS A 82 65.87 32.63 -2.81
C LYS A 82 64.38 32.73 -3.12
N LYS A 83 64.01 33.45 -4.19
CA LYS A 83 62.63 33.60 -4.66
C LYS A 83 62.06 32.24 -5.09
N ASP A 84 62.82 31.45 -5.83
CA ASP A 84 62.39 30.13 -6.29
C ASP A 84 62.19 29.18 -5.12
N LYS A 85 63.14 29.10 -4.17
CA LYS A 85 62.97 28.31 -2.95
C LYS A 85 61.76 28.76 -2.12
N ALA A 86 61.50 30.07 -2.03
CA ALA A 86 60.33 30.59 -1.32
C ALA A 86 59.02 30.19 -2.04
N ASN A 87 59.00 30.26 -3.37
CA ASN A 87 57.85 29.85 -4.18
C ASN A 87 57.58 28.34 -4.07
N GLU A 88 58.62 27.51 -4.12
CA GLU A 88 58.49 26.06 -3.94
C GLU A 88 57.92 25.72 -2.56
N ARG A 89 58.44 26.33 -1.49
CA ARG A 89 57.91 26.14 -0.12
C ARG A 89 56.45 26.55 -0.02
N ARG A 90 56.09 27.71 -0.58
CA ARG A 90 54.71 28.19 -0.61
C ARG A 90 53.80 27.19 -1.33
N LEU A 91 54.24 26.63 -2.47
CA LEU A 91 53.44 25.68 -3.24
C LEU A 91 53.24 24.36 -2.48
N ILE A 92 54.28 23.87 -1.80
CA ILE A 92 54.19 22.67 -0.95
C ILE A 92 53.19 22.92 0.18
N GLU A 93 53.33 24.03 0.91
CA GLU A 93 52.44 24.38 2.02
C GLU A 93 50.98 24.55 1.55
N GLU A 94 50.76 25.20 0.42
CA GLU A 94 49.43 25.35 -0.16
C GLU A 94 48.79 23.99 -0.51
N ASN A 95 49.58 23.06 -1.06
CA ASN A 95 49.12 21.71 -1.35
C ASN A 95 48.83 20.92 -0.07
N GLU A 96 49.67 21.02 0.95
CA GLU A 96 49.42 20.39 2.26
C GLU A 96 48.14 20.92 2.92
N ILE A 97 47.91 22.23 2.88
CA ILE A 97 46.67 22.86 3.38
C ILE A 97 45.46 22.34 2.59
N LYS A 98 45.57 22.21 1.27
CA LYS A 98 44.49 21.64 0.43
C LYS A 98 44.18 20.19 0.78
N VAL A 99 45.19 19.37 1.04
CA VAL A 99 44.99 17.96 1.44
C VAL A 99 44.35 17.88 2.82
N LYS A 100 44.92 18.57 3.82
CA LYS A 100 44.40 18.59 5.20
C LYS A 100 42.98 19.16 5.27
N SER A 101 42.67 20.21 4.51
CA SER A 101 41.31 20.78 4.49
C SER A 101 40.28 19.83 3.88
N LYS A 102 40.64 19.04 2.86
CA LYS A 102 39.77 17.97 2.33
C LYS A 102 39.55 16.86 3.36
N GLU A 103 40.60 16.46 4.07
CA GLU A 103 40.52 15.46 5.13
C GLU A 103 39.62 15.91 6.28
N ILE A 104 39.81 17.16 6.75
CA ILE A 104 38.95 17.77 7.79
C ILE A 104 37.48 17.74 7.35
N LYS A 105 37.18 18.16 6.12
CA LYS A 105 35.79 18.10 5.59
C LYS A 105 35.24 16.68 5.58
N SER A 106 36.03 15.70 5.12
CA SER A 106 35.59 14.29 5.10
C SER A 106 35.36 13.73 6.50
N LEU A 107 36.22 14.07 7.47
CA LEU A 107 36.08 13.66 8.86
C LEU A 107 34.86 14.33 9.51
N ASP A 108 34.61 15.61 9.24
CA ASP A 108 33.46 16.34 9.77
C ASP A 108 32.14 15.76 9.25
N GLU A 109 32.07 15.41 7.96
CA GLU A 109 30.90 14.71 7.40
C GLU A 109 30.66 13.35 8.08
N LYS A 110 31.73 12.58 8.34
CA LYS A 110 31.62 11.28 9.05
C LYS A 110 31.18 11.49 10.49
N TYR A 111 31.73 12.48 11.18
CA TYR A 111 31.36 12.84 12.54
C TYR A 111 29.88 13.22 12.63
N ASN A 112 29.41 14.10 11.75
CA ASN A 112 28.01 14.53 11.72
C ASN A 112 27.07 13.35 11.45
N LYS A 113 27.39 12.47 10.49
CA LYS A 113 26.62 11.24 10.25
C LYS A 113 26.56 10.32 11.49
N LEU A 114 27.66 10.21 12.22
CA LEU A 114 27.71 9.37 13.42
C LEU A 114 26.95 10.00 14.58
N LYS A 115 27.04 11.33 14.72
CA LYS A 115 26.28 12.12 15.68
C LYS A 115 24.76 12.01 15.45
N ASP A 116 24.31 12.07 14.20
CA ASP A 116 22.90 11.88 13.86
C ASP A 116 22.41 10.47 14.21
N LYS A 117 23.24 9.44 13.96
CA LYS A 117 22.94 8.06 14.36
C LYS A 117 22.86 7.94 15.88
N TYR A 118 23.82 8.53 16.60
CA TYR A 118 23.83 8.56 18.07
C TYR A 118 22.55 9.20 18.60
N ASN A 119 22.21 10.41 18.15
CA ASN A 119 21.00 11.14 18.58
C ASN A 119 19.72 10.34 18.27
N ARG A 120 19.67 9.63 17.14
CA ARG A 120 18.52 8.79 16.79
C ARG A 120 18.38 7.58 17.73
N VAL A 121 19.49 6.97 18.12
CA VAL A 121 19.50 5.85 19.08
C VAL A 121 19.14 6.36 20.47
N GLU A 122 19.73 7.47 20.91
CA GLU A 122 19.45 8.10 22.20
C GLU A 122 17.97 8.44 22.36
N ARG A 123 17.34 9.06 21.36
CA ARG A 123 15.89 9.32 21.37
C ARG A 123 15.05 8.05 21.47
N LYS A 124 15.49 6.95 20.85
CA LYS A 124 14.79 5.66 20.96
C LYS A 124 14.94 5.07 22.35
N VAL A 125 16.12 5.15 22.94
CA VAL A 125 16.37 4.69 24.32
C VAL A 125 15.51 5.49 25.29
N GLU A 126 15.47 6.82 25.17
CA GLU A 126 14.64 7.64 26.05
C GLU A 126 13.14 7.32 25.89
N ALA A 127 12.66 7.13 24.65
CA ALA A 127 11.28 6.71 24.41
C ALA A 127 10.98 5.28 24.92
N MET A 128 11.99 4.40 24.96
CA MET A 128 11.86 3.04 25.48
C MET A 128 11.91 2.97 27.01
N ARG A 129 12.48 4.00 27.65
CA ARG A 129 12.66 4.09 29.10
C ARG A 129 11.36 4.00 29.88
N GLU A 130 10.29 4.64 29.40
CA GLU A 130 8.96 4.56 30.04
C GLU A 130 8.44 3.12 30.12
N TYR A 131 8.75 2.29 29.11
CA TYR A 131 8.36 0.88 29.10
C TYR A 131 9.25 0.04 30.02
N GLU A 132 10.54 0.36 30.11
CA GLU A 132 11.45 -0.27 31.07
C GLU A 132 11.00 0.02 32.50
N ASP A 133 10.69 1.27 32.82
CA ASP A 133 10.16 1.69 34.14
C ASP A 133 8.84 0.98 34.45
N PHE A 134 7.96 0.82 33.45
CA PHE A 134 6.73 0.05 33.61
C PHE A 134 7.00 -1.42 33.89
N LEU A 135 7.87 -2.08 33.12
CA LEU A 135 8.22 -3.49 33.34
C LEU A 135 8.89 -3.71 34.69
N GLN A 136 9.71 -2.77 35.14
CA GLN A 136 10.30 -2.78 36.47
C GLN A 136 9.22 -2.69 37.55
N LYS A 137 8.23 -1.80 37.42
CA LYS A 137 7.09 -1.74 38.35
C LYS A 137 6.30 -3.05 38.38
N VAL A 138 6.01 -3.64 37.22
CA VAL A 138 5.29 -4.94 37.16
C VAL A 138 6.07 -6.04 37.86
N LYS A 139 7.40 -6.08 37.69
CA LYS A 139 8.28 -7.00 38.41
C LYS A 139 8.23 -6.75 39.92
N ASP A 140 8.35 -5.50 40.34
CA ASP A 140 8.38 -5.13 41.77
C ASP A 140 7.04 -5.42 42.46
N GLU A 141 5.91 -5.31 41.76
CA GLU A 141 4.58 -5.65 42.25
C GLU A 141 4.32 -7.17 42.30
N ASN A 142 5.02 -7.97 41.48
CA ASN A 142 4.83 -9.43 41.36
C ASN A 142 6.17 -10.18 41.50
N PRO A 143 6.87 -10.05 42.63
CA PRO A 143 8.21 -10.59 42.82
C PRO A 143 8.25 -12.12 42.92
N ASP A 144 7.12 -12.76 43.17
CA ASP A 144 6.91 -14.20 43.22
C ASP A 144 6.77 -14.83 41.84
N GLU A 145 6.29 -14.08 40.84
CA GLU A 145 6.14 -14.56 39.45
C GLU A 145 7.33 -14.20 38.55
N TYR A 146 7.96 -13.03 38.76
CA TYR A 146 9.01 -12.52 37.87
C TYR A 146 10.28 -12.15 38.64
N ASN A 147 11.40 -12.82 38.33
CA ASN A 147 12.71 -12.52 38.93
C ASN A 147 13.47 -11.50 38.08
N GLU A 148 13.33 -11.56 36.75
CA GLU A 148 13.97 -10.66 35.79
C GLU A 148 12.94 -10.07 34.82
N LEU A 149 13.22 -8.88 34.25
CA LEU A 149 12.36 -8.29 33.21
C LEU A 149 12.21 -9.24 32.00
N GLN A 150 13.24 -10.04 31.73
CA GLN A 150 13.22 -11.03 30.67
C GLN A 150 12.15 -12.11 30.89
N ASP A 151 11.80 -12.44 32.13
CA ASP A 151 10.74 -13.41 32.44
C ASP A 151 9.38 -12.90 31.96
N ILE A 152 9.10 -11.61 32.18
CA ILE A 152 7.88 -10.94 31.72
C ILE A 152 7.80 -10.96 30.19
N VAL A 153 8.92 -10.63 29.52
CA VAL A 153 9.00 -10.64 28.05
C VAL A 153 8.78 -12.06 27.49
N ASN A 154 9.40 -13.07 28.08
CA ASN A 154 9.24 -14.46 27.67
C ASN A 154 7.80 -14.95 27.87
N ARG A 155 7.18 -14.59 29.00
CA ARG A 155 5.77 -14.88 29.28
C ARG A 155 4.86 -14.22 28.26
N TYR A 156 5.08 -12.93 27.97
CA TYR A 156 4.35 -12.22 26.91
C TYR A 156 4.49 -12.92 25.57
N ASN A 157 5.71 -13.26 25.14
CA ASN A 157 5.94 -13.92 23.86
C ASN A 157 5.19 -15.26 23.77
N THR A 158 5.24 -16.06 24.84
CA THR A 158 4.51 -17.35 24.90
C THR A 158 3.00 -17.14 24.80
N LEU A 159 2.44 -16.18 25.55
CA LEU A 159 1.02 -15.87 25.51
C LEU A 159 0.60 -15.30 24.15
N TYR A 160 1.42 -14.45 23.56
CA TYR A 160 1.19 -13.84 22.26
C TYR A 160 1.18 -14.89 21.15
N GLU A 161 2.16 -15.80 21.13
CA GLU A 161 2.20 -16.92 20.20
C GLU A 161 1.00 -17.87 20.39
N SER A 162 0.65 -18.18 21.64
CA SER A 162 -0.51 -19.02 21.95
C SER A 162 -1.81 -18.38 21.46
N ASN A 163 -1.97 -17.07 21.70
CA ASN A 163 -3.12 -16.31 21.25
C ASN A 163 -3.19 -16.26 19.70
N GLN A 164 -2.07 -16.04 19.02
CA GLN A 164 -2.04 -16.11 17.55
C GLN A 164 -2.47 -17.49 17.02
N LYS A 165 -1.97 -18.58 17.63
CA LYS A 165 -2.40 -19.95 17.28
C LYS A 165 -3.89 -20.14 17.51
N LEU A 166 -4.43 -19.65 18.63
CA LEU A 166 -5.84 -19.72 18.96
C LEU A 166 -6.70 -18.92 17.97
N GLN A 167 -6.31 -17.70 17.63
CA GLN A 167 -6.99 -16.87 16.63
C GLN A 167 -6.98 -17.53 15.24
N ALA A 168 -5.85 -18.10 14.82
CA ALA A 168 -5.77 -18.85 13.57
C ALA A 168 -6.70 -20.07 13.56
N SER A 169 -6.75 -20.81 14.67
CA SER A 169 -7.65 -21.95 14.85
C SER A 169 -9.13 -21.52 14.81
N LEU A 170 -9.48 -20.44 15.51
CA LEU A 170 -10.81 -19.86 15.52
C LEU A 170 -11.25 -19.43 14.12
N ASN A 171 -10.37 -18.75 13.38
CA ASN A 171 -10.64 -18.36 11.99
C ASN A 171 -10.87 -19.59 11.09
N LYS A 172 -10.09 -20.66 11.27
CA LYS A 172 -10.28 -21.92 10.55
C LYS A 172 -11.62 -22.58 10.90
N LEU A 173 -12.02 -22.57 12.18
CA LEU A 173 -13.29 -23.12 12.63
C LEU A 173 -14.47 -22.32 12.09
N ASN A 174 -14.37 -20.99 12.08
CA ASN A 174 -15.40 -20.11 11.49
C ASN A 174 -15.58 -20.37 10.00
N LYS A 175 -14.49 -20.50 9.22
CA LYS A 175 -14.57 -20.88 7.80
C LYS A 175 -15.26 -22.24 7.60
N LYS A 176 -14.96 -23.22 8.47
CA LYS A 176 -15.65 -24.53 8.43
C LYS A 176 -17.14 -24.39 8.75
N LYS A 177 -17.50 -23.60 9.76
CA LYS A 177 -18.88 -23.32 10.14
C LYS A 177 -19.65 -22.67 9.00
N GLU A 178 -19.08 -21.66 8.36
CA GLU A 178 -19.66 -21.01 7.17
C GLU A 178 -19.88 -22.00 6.04
N THR A 179 -18.91 -22.88 5.78
CA THR A 179 -19.05 -23.93 4.75
C THR A 179 -20.19 -24.90 5.07
N ILE A 180 -20.32 -25.32 6.33
CA ILE A 180 -21.41 -26.22 6.77
C ILE A 180 -22.76 -25.50 6.67
N ASN A 181 -22.85 -24.25 7.10
CA ASN A 181 -24.06 -23.44 7.00
C ASN A 181 -24.49 -23.25 5.55
N ALA A 182 -23.55 -23.00 4.63
CA ALA A 182 -23.83 -22.89 3.20
C ALA A 182 -24.34 -24.22 2.62
N LYS A 183 -23.72 -25.35 2.98
CA LYS A 183 -24.20 -26.68 2.59
C LYS A 183 -25.60 -26.97 3.12
N MET A 184 -25.87 -26.62 4.38
CA MET A 184 -27.18 -26.81 4.99
C MET A 184 -28.26 -25.94 4.34
N ALA A 185 -27.95 -24.66 4.05
CA ALA A 185 -28.86 -23.78 3.31
C ALA A 185 -29.19 -24.32 1.92
N SER A 186 -28.18 -24.84 1.19
CA SER A 186 -28.38 -25.49 -0.11
C SER A 186 -29.27 -26.73 0.01
N TYR A 187 -29.03 -27.59 1.01
CA TYR A 187 -29.82 -28.79 1.25
C TYR A 187 -31.29 -28.45 1.58
N ILE A 188 -31.52 -27.47 2.45
CA ILE A 188 -32.87 -26.99 2.78
C ILE A 188 -33.58 -26.48 1.52
N LYS A 189 -32.88 -25.70 0.69
CA LYS A 189 -33.43 -25.20 -0.58
C LYS A 189 -33.82 -26.34 -1.51
N GLU A 190 -32.95 -27.33 -1.68
CA GLU A 190 -33.19 -28.52 -2.50
C GLU A 190 -34.42 -29.30 -2.01
N LYS A 191 -34.51 -29.57 -0.70
CA LYS A 191 -35.65 -30.27 -0.10
C LYS A 191 -36.94 -29.49 -0.22
N LYS A 192 -36.91 -28.16 -0.06
CA LYS A 192 -38.08 -27.31 -0.27
C LYS A 192 -38.56 -27.35 -1.73
N THR A 193 -37.64 -27.35 -2.69
CA THR A 193 -37.98 -27.54 -4.11
C THR A 193 -38.61 -28.91 -4.35
N GLN A 194 -38.04 -29.99 -3.80
CA GLN A 194 -38.62 -31.35 -3.91
C GLN A 194 -40.03 -31.42 -3.32
N GLN A 195 -40.23 -30.82 -2.14
CA GLN A 195 -41.55 -30.74 -1.51
C GLN A 195 -42.55 -29.99 -2.40
N MET A 196 -42.13 -28.89 -3.02
CA MET A 196 -42.98 -28.13 -3.95
C MET A 196 -43.34 -28.95 -5.19
N THR A 197 -42.39 -29.71 -5.76
CA THR A 197 -42.65 -30.62 -6.88
C THR A 197 -43.69 -31.68 -6.51
N ILE A 198 -43.52 -32.36 -5.37
CA ILE A 198 -44.48 -33.37 -4.89
C ILE A 198 -45.84 -32.73 -4.62
N THR A 199 -45.88 -31.52 -4.05
CA THR A 199 -47.13 -30.79 -3.78
C THR A 199 -47.87 -30.47 -5.09
N ASN A 200 -47.14 -30.07 -6.13
CA ASN A 200 -47.71 -29.82 -7.45
C ASN A 200 -48.24 -31.12 -8.09
N GLU A 201 -47.52 -32.24 -7.95
CA GLU A 201 -47.98 -33.56 -8.41
C GLU A 201 -49.27 -34.00 -7.69
N ILE A 202 -49.32 -33.84 -6.37
CA ILE A 202 -50.53 -34.11 -5.57
C ILE A 202 -51.69 -33.25 -6.07
N GLY A 203 -51.48 -31.95 -6.28
CA GLY A 203 -52.51 -31.05 -6.81
C GLY A 203 -53.00 -31.47 -8.21
N GLY A 204 -52.08 -31.94 -9.06
CA GLY A 204 -52.42 -32.50 -10.37
C GLY A 204 -53.28 -33.78 -10.27
N LEU A 205 -52.90 -34.70 -9.39
CA LEU A 205 -53.64 -35.94 -9.14
C LEU A 205 -55.01 -35.69 -8.50
N GLN A 206 -55.12 -34.74 -7.57
CA GLN A 206 -56.39 -34.34 -6.98
C GLN A 206 -57.34 -33.79 -8.05
N LYS A 207 -56.86 -32.88 -8.90
CA LYS A 207 -57.64 -32.36 -10.03
C LYS A 207 -58.09 -33.46 -10.98
N TYR A 208 -57.22 -34.43 -11.25
CA TYR A 208 -57.57 -35.59 -12.08
C TYR A 208 -58.68 -36.43 -11.43
N LEU A 209 -58.57 -36.73 -10.12
CA LEU A 209 -59.60 -37.45 -9.38
C LEU A 209 -60.94 -36.72 -9.41
N GLU A 210 -60.96 -35.41 -9.15
CA GLU A 210 -62.17 -34.59 -9.22
C GLU A 210 -62.83 -34.64 -10.60
N THR A 211 -62.05 -34.62 -11.67
CA THR A 211 -62.59 -34.76 -13.04
C THR A 211 -63.21 -36.14 -13.28
N MET A 212 -62.56 -37.22 -12.80
CA MET A 212 -63.08 -38.59 -12.93
C MET A 212 -64.35 -38.79 -12.08
N GLU A 213 -64.38 -38.26 -10.86
CA GLU A 213 -65.55 -38.31 -9.98
C GLU A 213 -66.73 -37.54 -10.56
N SER A 214 -66.49 -36.35 -11.13
CA SER A 214 -67.51 -35.59 -11.85
C SER A 214 -68.07 -36.38 -13.03
N GLN A 215 -67.22 -37.01 -13.85
CA GLN A 215 -67.66 -37.87 -14.96
C GLN A 215 -68.47 -39.07 -14.47
N LYS A 216 -68.00 -39.77 -13.42
CA LYS A 216 -68.70 -40.88 -12.79
C LYS A 216 -70.09 -40.44 -12.31
N SER A 217 -70.20 -39.30 -11.63
CA SER A 217 -71.46 -38.76 -11.13
C SER A 217 -72.44 -38.47 -12.27
N LYS A 218 -71.97 -37.90 -13.40
CA LYS A 218 -72.79 -37.67 -14.60
C LYS A 218 -73.33 -38.98 -15.18
N ILE A 219 -72.47 -39.98 -15.36
CA ILE A 219 -72.86 -41.30 -15.88
C ILE A 219 -73.84 -41.99 -14.93
N GLN A 220 -73.58 -41.93 -13.63
CA GLN A 220 -74.46 -42.51 -12.61
C GLN A 220 -75.84 -41.85 -12.62
N SER A 221 -75.91 -40.53 -12.72
CA SER A 221 -77.18 -39.79 -12.79
C SER A 221 -77.97 -40.19 -14.04
N SER A 222 -77.32 -40.23 -15.21
CA SER A 222 -77.95 -40.69 -16.46
C SER A 222 -78.42 -42.15 -16.37
N SER A 223 -77.64 -43.03 -15.73
CA SER A 223 -78.03 -44.43 -15.50
C SER A 223 -79.26 -44.54 -14.59
N GLU A 224 -79.32 -43.74 -13.52
CA GLU A 224 -80.44 -43.71 -12.58
C GLU A 224 -81.71 -43.21 -13.25
N GLU A 225 -81.62 -42.14 -14.05
CA GLU A 225 -82.73 -41.66 -14.89
C GLU A 225 -83.24 -42.75 -15.84
N MET A 226 -82.34 -43.49 -16.50
CA MET A 226 -82.71 -44.59 -17.39
C MET A 226 -83.34 -45.77 -16.63
N LYS A 227 -82.86 -46.09 -15.43
CA LYS A 227 -83.50 -47.10 -14.57
C LYS A 227 -84.89 -46.64 -14.15
N GLN A 228 -85.07 -45.39 -13.74
CA GLN A 228 -86.35 -44.86 -13.32
C GLN A 228 -87.38 -44.90 -14.46
N LYS A 229 -86.96 -44.53 -15.69
CA LYS A 229 -87.78 -44.69 -16.89
C LYS A 229 -88.18 -46.15 -17.13
N ARG A 230 -87.24 -47.10 -16.98
CA ARG A 230 -87.55 -48.53 -17.09
C ARG A 230 -88.54 -48.99 -16.03
N VAL A 231 -88.33 -48.64 -14.76
CA VAL A 231 -89.23 -49.00 -13.65
C VAL A 231 -90.63 -48.41 -13.86
N GLN A 232 -90.74 -47.18 -14.34
CA GLN A 232 -92.03 -46.58 -14.72
C GLN A 232 -92.73 -47.42 -15.79
N GLY A 233 -92.02 -47.77 -16.88
CA GLY A 233 -92.57 -48.66 -17.92
C GLY A 233 -92.95 -50.05 -17.40
N THR A 234 -92.14 -50.67 -16.54
CA THR A 234 -92.47 -51.96 -15.91
C THR A 234 -93.68 -51.85 -14.99
N ASN A 235 -93.81 -50.76 -14.24
CA ASN A 235 -94.99 -50.50 -13.40
C ASN A 235 -96.25 -50.28 -14.24
N GLU A 236 -96.16 -49.59 -15.37
CA GLU A 236 -97.28 -49.45 -16.31
C GLU A 236 -97.72 -50.81 -16.84
N ILE A 237 -96.78 -51.65 -17.28
CA ILE A 237 -97.06 -53.04 -17.68
C ILE A 237 -97.69 -53.82 -16.52
N GLY A 238 -97.13 -53.71 -15.31
CA GLY A 238 -97.67 -54.37 -14.12
C GLY A 238 -99.09 -53.94 -13.77
N LYS A 239 -99.42 -52.64 -13.94
CA LYS A 239 -100.79 -52.13 -13.79
C LYS A 239 -101.73 -52.70 -14.84
N ILE A 240 -101.27 -52.83 -16.09
CA ILE A 240 -102.05 -53.45 -17.17
C ILE A 240 -102.32 -54.93 -16.81
N ILE A 241 -101.30 -55.69 -16.45
CA ILE A 241 -101.44 -57.10 -16.04
C ILE A 241 -102.38 -57.22 -14.84
N PHE A 242 -102.18 -56.41 -13.79
CA PHE A 242 -103.05 -56.43 -12.62
C PHE A 242 -104.50 -56.07 -12.98
N SER A 243 -104.72 -55.15 -13.93
CA SER A 243 -106.06 -54.83 -14.42
C SER A 243 -106.67 -56.01 -15.18
N ILE A 244 -105.87 -56.73 -15.99
CA ILE A 244 -106.29 -57.98 -16.66
C ILE A 244 -106.62 -59.06 -15.63
N ASP A 245 -105.75 -59.29 -14.63
CA ASP A 245 -105.95 -60.28 -13.56
C ASP A 245 -107.19 -59.93 -12.72
N ASN A 246 -107.40 -58.66 -12.39
CA ASN A 246 -108.55 -58.20 -11.62
C ASN A 246 -109.86 -58.31 -12.43
N LEU A 247 -109.80 -58.08 -13.75
CA LEU A 247 -110.92 -58.38 -14.66
C LEU A 247 -111.18 -59.89 -14.73
N TYR A 248 -110.14 -60.72 -14.78
CA TYR A 248 -110.23 -62.18 -14.77
C TYR A 248 -110.79 -62.73 -13.45
N GLU A 249 -110.31 -62.26 -12.30
CA GLU A 249 -110.83 -62.54 -10.95
C GLU A 249 -112.29 -62.10 -10.81
N LYS A 250 -112.68 -60.94 -11.36
CA LYS A 250 -114.10 -60.52 -11.40
C LYS A 250 -114.94 -61.44 -12.27
N ALA A 251 -114.40 -61.98 -13.36
CA ALA A 251 -115.10 -62.98 -14.15
C ALA A 251 -115.22 -64.32 -13.38
N LYS A 252 -114.18 -64.72 -12.64
CA LYS A 252 -114.15 -65.94 -11.81
C LYS A 252 -115.08 -65.86 -10.60
N THR A 253 -115.06 -64.75 -9.86
CA THR A 253 -115.95 -64.51 -8.70
C THR A 253 -117.41 -64.28 -9.09
N ARG A 254 -117.71 -63.98 -10.36
CA ARG A 254 -119.08 -64.05 -10.91
C ARG A 254 -119.58 -65.48 -11.13
N VAL A 255 -118.68 -66.46 -11.23
CA VAL A 255 -119.04 -67.89 -11.34
C VAL A 255 -119.29 -68.51 -9.96
N ASP A 256 -118.66 -68.02 -8.89
CA ASP A 256 -118.64 -68.68 -7.56
C ASP A 256 -119.48 -68.01 -6.45
N LYS A 257 -120.50 -67.18 -6.73
CA LYS A 257 -121.32 -66.52 -5.67
C LYS A 257 -122.83 -66.76 -5.74
N LYS A 258 -123.26 -67.90 -5.19
CA LYS A 258 -124.47 -68.02 -4.35
C LYS A 258 -124.00 -68.33 -2.91
N SER A 259 -124.55 -67.60 -1.94
CA SER A 259 -124.38 -67.67 -0.45
C SER A 259 -123.33 -66.74 0.21
N GLU A 260 -123.91 -65.73 0.87
CA GLU A 260 -123.65 -65.16 2.21
C GLU A 260 -122.39 -64.34 2.59
N LYS A 261 -122.65 -63.02 2.76
CA LYS A 261 -122.36 -62.05 3.86
C LYS A 261 -121.21 -62.38 4.84
N MET A 262 -120.18 -61.52 4.91
CA MET A 262 -119.98 -60.39 5.86
C MET A 262 -119.88 -60.82 7.33
N ASP A 263 -118.67 -60.70 7.89
CA ASP A 263 -118.57 -60.25 9.28
C ASP A 263 -117.27 -59.46 9.54
N GLY A 264 -117.43 -58.30 10.17
CA GLY A 264 -116.35 -57.45 10.65
C GLY A 264 -115.82 -57.94 11.99
N LYS A 265 -114.55 -57.63 12.29
CA LYS A 265 -113.99 -57.82 13.64
C LYS A 265 -113.62 -56.47 14.26
N GLU A 266 -114.25 -56.20 15.40
CA GLU A 266 -113.95 -55.15 16.35
C GLU A 266 -112.52 -55.27 16.91
N LYS A 267 -111.93 -54.11 17.24
CA LYS A 267 -110.59 -53.99 17.84
C LYS A 267 -110.71 -53.95 19.36
N THR A 268 -110.07 -54.91 20.04
CA THR A 268 -109.99 -54.99 21.51
C THR A 268 -108.88 -54.12 22.10
N PHE A 269 -109.12 -53.63 23.32
CA PHE A 269 -108.34 -52.64 24.10
C PHE A 269 -106.86 -53.01 24.35
N ASP A 270 -106.48 -54.28 24.19
CA ASP A 270 -105.14 -54.83 24.44
C ASP A 270 -104.09 -54.45 23.37
N ASP A 271 -104.54 -53.88 22.24
CA ASP A 271 -103.68 -53.55 21.08
C ASP A 271 -103.06 -52.14 21.16
N LEU A 272 -103.57 -51.28 22.05
CA LEU A 272 -103.02 -49.93 22.30
C LEU A 272 -101.85 -49.94 23.28
N GLU A 273 -101.86 -50.81 24.29
CA GLU A 273 -100.77 -50.91 25.28
C GLU A 273 -99.48 -51.45 24.63
N LYS A 274 -99.61 -52.46 23.76
CA LYS A 274 -98.49 -52.99 22.96
C LYS A 274 -97.90 -51.96 22.00
N ARG A 275 -98.73 -51.07 21.42
CA ARG A 275 -98.26 -49.94 20.61
C ARG A 275 -97.58 -48.86 21.45
N GLY A 276 -98.07 -48.61 22.67
CA GLY A 276 -97.44 -47.70 23.63
C GLY A 276 -96.04 -48.17 24.03
N ILE A 277 -95.89 -49.46 24.35
CA ILE A 277 -94.60 -50.06 24.70
C ILE A 277 -93.63 -50.01 23.50
N HIS A 278 -94.09 -50.37 22.30
CA HIS A 278 -93.25 -50.28 21.10
C HIS A 278 -92.86 -48.83 20.75
N ALA A 279 -93.73 -47.85 20.98
CA ALA A 279 -93.41 -46.44 20.77
C ALA A 279 -92.34 -45.93 21.75
N LEU A 280 -92.37 -46.39 23.02
CA LEU A 280 -91.36 -46.07 24.02
C LEU A 280 -89.99 -46.66 23.67
N GLU A 281 -89.91 -47.91 23.21
CA GLU A 281 -88.65 -48.51 22.72
C GLU A 281 -88.06 -47.74 21.53
N GLN A 282 -88.89 -47.26 20.61
CA GLN A 282 -88.42 -46.49 19.46
C GLN A 282 -87.89 -45.11 19.89
N LEU A 283 -88.53 -44.46 20.87
CA LEU A 283 -88.05 -43.20 21.44
C LEU A 283 -86.71 -43.37 22.17
N GLU A 284 -86.50 -44.50 22.85
CA GLU A 284 -85.22 -44.80 23.52
C GLU A 284 -84.08 -45.04 22.51
N LYS A 285 -84.37 -45.70 21.39
CA LYS A 285 -83.43 -45.85 20.25
C LYS A 285 -83.06 -44.49 19.62
N ILE A 286 -84.01 -43.57 19.52
CA ILE A 286 -83.73 -42.21 19.00
C ILE A 286 -82.89 -41.41 19.99
N LYS A 287 -83.17 -41.52 21.30
CA LYS A 287 -82.39 -40.86 22.36
C LYS A 287 -80.93 -41.33 22.39
N THR A 288 -80.69 -42.63 22.25
CA THR A 288 -79.32 -43.18 22.21
C THR A 288 -78.56 -42.75 20.96
N ASN A 289 -79.22 -42.71 19.80
CA ASN A 289 -78.60 -42.26 18.54
C ASN A 289 -78.24 -40.77 18.57
N THR A 290 -79.11 -39.93 19.14
CA THR A 290 -78.86 -38.48 19.27
C THR A 290 -77.73 -38.17 20.25
N LEU A 291 -77.65 -38.88 21.39
CA LEU A 291 -76.52 -38.78 22.31
C LEU A 291 -75.19 -39.19 21.66
N PHE A 292 -75.17 -40.30 20.92
CA PHE A 292 -73.97 -40.74 20.20
C PHE A 292 -73.50 -39.73 19.15
N ARG A 293 -74.43 -39.08 18.42
CA ARG A 293 -74.10 -38.01 17.47
C ARG A 293 -73.55 -36.77 18.17
N ALA A 294 -74.08 -36.40 19.33
CA ALA A 294 -73.58 -35.27 20.12
C ALA A 294 -72.13 -35.50 20.59
N GLU A 295 -71.82 -36.70 21.12
CA GLU A 295 -70.46 -37.08 21.52
C GLU A 295 -69.46 -37.07 20.34
N LEU A 296 -69.90 -37.54 19.17
CA LEU A 296 -69.07 -37.54 17.96
C LEU A 296 -68.74 -36.12 17.51
N CYS A 297 -69.72 -35.21 17.52
CA CYS A 297 -69.52 -33.80 17.21
C CYS A 297 -68.53 -33.13 18.18
N GLU A 298 -68.62 -33.44 19.48
CA GLU A 298 -67.73 -32.90 20.50
C GLU A 298 -66.28 -33.38 20.33
N ARG A 299 -66.09 -34.66 19.96
CA ARG A 299 -64.76 -35.21 19.64
C ARG A 299 -64.15 -34.61 18.38
N LEU A 300 -64.98 -34.30 17.37
CA LEU A 300 -64.52 -33.63 16.14
C LEU A 300 -64.16 -32.16 16.38
N ALA A 301 -64.86 -31.46 17.28
CA ALA A 301 -64.53 -30.10 17.70
C ALA A 301 -63.17 -30.05 18.43
N LYS A 302 -62.95 -30.96 19.40
CA LYS A 302 -61.68 -31.08 20.15
C LYS A 302 -60.47 -31.44 19.27
N ARG A 303 -60.68 -32.04 18.10
CA ARG A 303 -59.61 -32.30 17.11
C ARG A 303 -59.22 -31.08 16.28
N LYS A 304 -60.11 -30.08 16.11
CA LYS A 304 -59.81 -28.84 15.35
C LYS A 304 -59.05 -27.79 16.17
N GLU A 305 -59.05 -27.88 17.49
CA GLU A 305 -58.39 -26.91 18.40
C GLU A 305 -56.96 -27.28 18.82
N LYS A 306 -56.36 -28.36 18.31
CA LYS A 306 -54.92 -28.62 18.53
C LYS A 306 -54.08 -27.84 17.50
N PRO A 307 -53.33 -26.78 17.90
CA PRO A 307 -52.40 -26.12 16.99
C PRO A 307 -51.26 -27.08 16.65
N ALA A 308 -50.95 -27.19 15.37
CA ALA A 308 -49.75 -27.84 14.87
C ALA A 308 -48.52 -27.16 15.49
N ARG A 309 -47.72 -27.91 16.24
CA ARG A 309 -46.35 -27.55 16.59
C ARG A 309 -45.44 -27.76 15.40
#